data_AF-A0A2I0A8R3-F1
#
_entry.id   AF-A0A2I0A8R3-F1
#
_cell.length_a   1.000
_cell.length_b   1.000
_cell.length_c   1.000
_cell.angle_alpha   90.00
_cell.angle_beta   90.00
_cell.angle_gamma   90.00
#
_symmetry.space_group_name_H-M   'P 1'
#
loop_
_entity.id
_entity.type
_entity.pdbx_description
1 polymer ?
#
loop_
_entity_poly.entity_id
_entity_poly.type
_entity_poly.pdbx_seq_one_letter_code
_entity_poly.pdbx_strand_id
1 'polypeptide(L)'
;MEYSGHLLLLLLLLLLFSFAVRTADSTAAAADDHWEEVPLFALNTKQYQNMGRNAVQLYSVANAGKLGGNELRFCRTLQVELQRYPSTRIALTLMAVEKTCSTSACAGFLLNAFRAVVVPLNHRYTVQSFILLEDYTPRYDVQCV
;
A
#
# COMPACT_ATOMS: atom_id res chain seq x y z
N MET A 1 -34.82 -17.19 -50.97
CA MET A 1 -33.69 -16.47 -50.35
C MET A 1 -33.87 -16.60 -48.84
N GLU A 2 -33.36 -17.68 -48.28
CA GLU A 2 -33.47 -17.98 -46.86
C GLU A 2 -32.29 -17.33 -46.15
N TYR A 3 -32.53 -16.18 -45.51
CA TYR A 3 -31.50 -15.52 -44.72
C TYR A 3 -31.26 -16.29 -43.43
N SER A 4 -30.24 -17.16 -43.49
CA SER A 4 -29.23 -17.42 -42.47
C SER A 4 -29.68 -17.18 -41.02
N GLY A 5 -30.39 -18.17 -40.45
CA GLY A 5 -30.61 -18.26 -39.00
C GLY A 5 -29.29 -18.35 -38.19
N HIS A 6 -28.16 -18.58 -38.87
CA HIS A 6 -26.82 -18.56 -38.26
C HIS A 6 -26.38 -17.14 -37.89
N LEU A 7 -26.85 -16.12 -38.60
CA LEU A 7 -26.48 -14.73 -38.32
C LEU A 7 -27.12 -14.23 -37.01
N LEU A 8 -28.34 -14.69 -36.75
CA LEU A 8 -29.07 -14.41 -35.51
C LEU A 8 -28.44 -15.12 -34.31
N LEU A 9 -27.93 -16.32 -34.50
CA LEU A 9 -27.25 -17.11 -33.46
C LEU A 9 -25.87 -16.51 -33.10
N LEU A 10 -25.14 -15.99 -34.08
CA LEU A 10 -23.90 -15.23 -33.88
C LEU A 10 -24.13 -13.92 -33.12
N LEU A 11 -25.19 -13.18 -33.43
CA LEU A 11 -25.59 -11.98 -32.70
C LEU A 11 -25.96 -12.28 -31.25
N LEU A 12 -26.64 -13.41 -30.99
CA LEU A 12 -27.01 -13.82 -29.63
C LEU A 12 -25.79 -14.21 -28.79
N LEU A 13 -24.83 -14.94 -29.38
CA LEU A 13 -23.56 -15.26 -28.73
C LEU A 13 -22.75 -14.00 -28.43
N LEU A 14 -22.64 -13.06 -29.38
CA LEU A 14 -21.94 -11.79 -29.17
C LEU A 14 -22.57 -10.96 -28.04
N LEU A 15 -23.91 -10.91 -27.96
CA LEU A 15 -24.63 -10.25 -26.87
C LEU A 15 -24.34 -10.92 -25.52
N LEU A 16 -24.36 -12.26 -25.44
CA LEU A 16 -24.03 -13.00 -24.22
C LEU A 16 -22.58 -12.73 -23.76
N PHE A 17 -21.62 -12.61 -24.68
CA PHE A 17 -20.25 -12.21 -24.33
C PHE A 17 -20.13 -10.73 -23.95
N SER A 18 -20.95 -9.82 -24.51
CA SER A 18 -20.92 -8.40 -24.10
C SER A 18 -21.52 -8.18 -22.71
N PHE A 19 -22.51 -8.98 -22.31
CA PHE A 19 -23.03 -8.97 -20.93
C PHE A 19 -22.11 -9.71 -19.96
N ALA A 20 -21.44 -10.79 -20.38
CA ALA A 20 -20.44 -11.48 -19.55
C ALA A 20 -19.12 -10.69 -19.38
N VAL A 21 -18.82 -9.73 -20.26
CA VAL A 21 -17.63 -8.85 -20.17
C VAL A 21 -17.92 -7.56 -19.39
N ARG A 22 -19.15 -7.37 -18.88
CA ARG A 22 -19.53 -6.23 -18.01
C ARG A 22 -19.93 -6.67 -16.60
N THR A 23 -19.09 -7.50 -15.98
CA THR A 23 -18.96 -7.58 -14.50
C THR A 23 -17.50 -7.79 -14.08
N ALA A 24 -16.55 -7.26 -14.86
CA ALA A 24 -15.19 -6.99 -14.39
C ALA A 24 -15.05 -5.54 -13.88
N ASP A 25 -16.17 -4.90 -13.54
CA ASP A 25 -16.19 -3.74 -12.67
C ASP A 25 -16.01 -4.22 -11.22
N SER A 26 -14.76 -4.12 -10.76
CA SER A 26 -14.35 -3.67 -9.43
C SER A 26 -14.80 -4.39 -8.13
N THR A 27 -15.60 -5.47 -8.14
CA THR A 27 -16.10 -6.06 -6.87
C THR A 27 -16.00 -7.59 -6.71
N ALA A 28 -15.16 -8.27 -7.49
CA ALA A 28 -14.93 -9.73 -7.33
C ALA A 28 -13.52 -10.04 -6.78
N ALA A 29 -13.23 -9.57 -5.56
CA ALA A 29 -12.33 -10.23 -4.61
C ALA A 29 -12.49 -9.60 -3.20
N ALA A 30 -13.73 -9.40 -2.76
CA ALA A 30 -14.01 -9.23 -1.33
C ALA A 30 -13.86 -10.59 -0.63
N ALA A 31 -12.61 -11.06 -0.47
CA ALA A 31 -12.27 -11.57 0.85
C ALA A 31 -12.30 -10.33 1.75
N ASP A 32 -13.00 -10.39 2.88
CA ASP A 32 -12.99 -9.30 3.86
C ASP A 32 -11.54 -9.00 4.28
N ASP A 33 -10.89 -8.10 3.54
CA ASP A 33 -9.61 -7.50 3.87
C ASP A 33 -9.86 -6.49 4.99
N HIS A 34 -10.33 -6.99 6.14
CA HIS A 34 -10.58 -6.20 7.34
C HIS A 34 -9.23 -5.74 7.91
N TRP A 35 -8.82 -4.56 7.46
CA TRP A 35 -7.76 -3.79 8.08
C TRP A 35 -8.33 -3.12 9.32
N GLU A 36 -7.76 -3.46 10.47
CA GLU A 36 -8.08 -2.80 11.73
C GLU A 36 -6.96 -1.83 12.07
N GLU A 37 -7.31 -0.55 12.21
CA GLU A 37 -6.37 0.45 12.74
C GLU A 37 -6.10 0.16 14.21
N VAL A 38 -4.81 0.11 14.57
CA VAL A 38 -4.38 -0.11 15.94
C VAL A 38 -3.61 1.12 16.41
N PRO A 39 -4.02 1.75 17.52
CA PRO A 39 -3.36 2.95 17.99
C PRO A 39 -1.89 2.70 18.31
N LEU A 40 -0.99 3.53 17.77
CA LEU A 40 0.46 3.39 17.94
C LEU A 40 0.92 3.42 19.41
N PHE A 41 0.18 4.13 20.28
CA PHE A 41 0.47 4.20 21.70
C PHE A 41 0.12 2.90 22.44
N ALA A 42 -0.83 2.12 21.92
CA ALA A 42 -1.22 0.82 22.46
C ALA A 42 -0.27 -0.30 21.98
N LEU A 43 0.69 0.03 21.13
CA LEU A 43 1.64 -0.89 20.52
C LEU A 43 3.05 -0.67 21.06
N ASN A 44 3.93 -1.64 20.81
CA ASN A 44 5.38 -1.44 20.98
C ASN A 44 5.88 -0.47 19.90
N THR A 45 5.79 0.84 20.17
CA THR A 45 6.12 1.90 19.21
C THR A 45 7.53 1.70 18.63
N LYS A 46 8.52 1.30 19.43
CA LYS A 46 9.89 1.05 18.97
C LYS A 46 9.96 -0.03 17.89
N GLN A 47 9.19 -1.11 18.03
CA GLN A 47 9.13 -2.18 17.03
C GLN A 47 8.62 -1.65 15.68
N TYR A 48 7.51 -0.89 15.68
CA TYR A 48 6.91 -0.39 14.44
C TYR A 48 7.70 0.75 13.79
N GLN A 49 8.41 1.57 14.58
CA GLN A 49 9.37 2.55 14.06
C GLN A 49 10.56 1.85 13.38
N ASN A 50 11.09 0.78 13.99
CA ASN A 50 12.16 -0.02 13.38
C ASN A 50 11.68 -0.76 12.12
N MET A 51 10.45 -1.28 12.14
CA MET A 51 9.83 -1.93 11.00
C MET A 51 9.71 -0.95 9.82
N GLY A 52 9.21 0.26 10.08
CA GLY A 52 9.13 1.33 9.08
C GLY A 52 10.49 1.75 8.53
N ARG A 53 11.50 1.92 9.41
CA ARG A 53 12.88 2.25 8.99
C ARG A 53 13.43 1.23 8.00
N ASN A 54 13.31 -0.05 8.32
CA ASN A 54 13.83 -1.10 7.47
C ASN A 54 13.02 -1.25 6.18
N ALA A 55 11.70 -1.02 6.21
CA ALA A 55 10.87 -1.03 5.00
C ALA A 55 11.32 0.05 4.00
N VAL A 56 11.56 1.28 4.50
CA VAL A 56 12.09 2.39 3.69
C VAL A 56 13.48 2.07 3.13
N GLN A 57 14.37 1.51 3.96
CA GLN A 57 15.71 1.12 3.51
C GLN A 57 15.66 0.05 2.41
N LEU A 58 14.87 -1.01 2.60
CA LEU A 58 14.71 -2.07 1.61
C LEU A 58 14.14 -1.55 0.29
N TYR A 59 13.13 -0.68 0.36
CA TYR A 59 12.58 -0.03 -0.83
C TYR A 59 13.61 0.84 -1.55
N SER A 60 14.39 1.64 -0.81
CA SER A 60 15.41 2.53 -1.37
C SER A 60 16.50 1.75 -2.11
N VAL A 61 16.98 0.66 -1.52
CA VAL A 61 17.96 -0.22 -2.16
C VAL A 61 17.39 -0.86 -3.41
N ALA A 62 16.16 -1.38 -3.33
CA ALA A 62 15.51 -2.04 -4.47
C ALA A 62 15.15 -1.08 -5.62
N ASN A 63 15.04 0.23 -5.34
CA ASN A 63 14.61 1.24 -6.32
C ASN A 63 15.64 2.36 -6.52
N ALA A 64 16.90 2.16 -6.16
CA ALA A 64 17.96 3.18 -6.28
C ALA A 64 18.03 3.81 -7.68
N GLY A 65 17.81 3.01 -8.74
CA GLY A 65 17.78 3.51 -10.12
C GLY A 65 16.57 4.40 -10.45
N LYS A 66 15.41 4.17 -9.81
CA LYS A 66 14.20 4.99 -9.99
C LYS A 66 14.25 6.29 -9.17
N LEU A 67 14.97 6.26 -8.05
CA LEU A 67 15.19 7.41 -7.17
C LEU A 67 16.37 8.28 -7.65
N GLY A 68 16.87 8.09 -8.88
CA GLY A 68 17.98 8.88 -9.42
C GLY A 68 19.28 8.74 -8.62
N GLY A 69 19.48 7.62 -7.91
CA GLY A 69 20.61 7.40 -7.02
C GLY A 69 20.44 7.96 -5.60
N ASN A 70 19.31 8.63 -5.32
CA ASN A 70 18.99 9.07 -3.96
C ASN A 70 18.38 7.94 -3.14
N GLU A 71 18.48 8.04 -1.82
CA GLU A 71 17.86 7.10 -0.88
C GLU A 71 16.65 7.78 -0.20
N LEU A 72 15.65 7.03 0.23
CA LEU A 72 14.67 7.57 1.16
C LEU A 72 15.18 7.45 2.59
N ARG A 73 14.99 8.51 3.38
CA ARG A 73 15.21 8.53 4.82
C ARG A 73 13.88 8.40 5.54
N PHE A 74 13.77 7.37 6.36
CA PHE A 74 12.67 7.19 7.30
C PHE A 74 12.65 8.27 8.37
N CYS A 75 11.47 8.83 8.65
CA CYS A 75 11.25 9.84 9.68
C CYS A 75 10.41 9.33 10.83
N ARG A 76 9.21 8.81 10.56
CA ARG A 76 8.31 8.28 11.59
C ARG A 76 7.24 7.37 11.00
N THR A 77 6.77 6.43 11.79
CA THR A 77 5.49 5.72 11.58
C THR A 77 4.36 6.56 12.18
N LEU A 78 3.30 6.81 11.40
CA LEU A 78 2.11 7.57 11.80
C LEU A 78 0.93 6.70 12.17
N GLN A 79 0.76 5.57 11.49
CA GLN A 79 -0.38 4.70 11.66
C GLN A 79 0.04 3.25 11.42
N VAL A 80 -0.63 2.34 12.12
CA VAL A 80 -0.48 0.89 11.95
C VAL A 80 -1.87 0.30 11.76
N GLU A 81 -2.02 -0.49 10.70
CA GLU A 81 -3.21 -1.29 10.48
C GLU A 81 -2.83 -2.77 10.39
N LEU A 82 -3.66 -3.62 10.97
CA LEU A 82 -3.45 -5.06 10.97
C LEU A 82 -4.55 -5.75 10.16
N GLN A 83 -4.13 -6.61 9.25
CA GLN A 83 -4.99 -7.60 8.63
C GLN A 83 -4.64 -8.95 9.25
N ARG A 84 -5.58 -9.62 9.93
CA ARG A 84 -5.29 -10.90 10.63
C ARG A 84 -5.61 -12.15 9.81
N TYR A 85 -6.48 -12.05 8.81
CA TYR A 85 -6.91 -13.15 7.94
C TYR A 85 -6.71 -12.80 6.46
N PRO A 86 -6.37 -13.78 5.59
CA PRO A 86 -6.03 -15.17 5.87
C PRO A 86 -4.62 -15.35 6.48
N SER A 87 -3.79 -14.32 6.43
CA SER A 87 -2.48 -14.27 7.09
C SER A 87 -2.27 -12.89 7.70
N THR A 88 -1.44 -12.82 8.75
CA THR A 88 -1.13 -11.53 9.37
C THR A 88 -0.38 -10.66 8.38
N ARG A 89 -0.91 -9.49 8.06
CA ARG A 89 -0.21 -8.42 7.35
C ARG A 89 -0.28 -7.15 8.19
N ILE A 90 0.77 -6.35 8.09
CA ILE A 90 0.89 -5.11 8.83
C ILE A 90 1.08 -4.02 7.80
N ALA A 91 0.14 -3.08 7.74
CA ALA A 91 0.30 -1.87 6.94
C ALA A 91 0.80 -0.75 7.85
N LEU A 92 1.86 -0.09 7.42
CA LEU A 92 2.45 1.05 8.09
C LEU A 92 2.28 2.27 7.21
N THR A 93 1.68 3.33 7.76
CA THR A 93 1.74 4.65 7.14
C THR A 93 2.97 5.35 7.69
N LEU A 94 3.93 5.63 6.81
CA LEU A 94 5.27 6.12 7.14
C LEU A 94 5.48 7.50 6.53
N MET A 95 6.18 8.37 7.24
CA MET A 95 6.74 9.58 6.66
C MET A 95 8.21 9.34 6.33
N ALA A 96 8.61 9.68 5.11
CA ALA A 96 9.99 9.65 4.67
C ALA A 96 10.31 10.87 3.79
N VAL A 97 11.60 11.18 3.68
CA VAL A 97 12.11 12.26 2.83
C VAL A 97 13.19 11.72 1.92
N GLU A 98 13.32 12.26 0.72
CA GLU A 98 14.45 11.94 -0.14
C GLU A 98 15.74 12.50 0.45
N LYS A 99 16.75 11.63 0.59
CA LYS A 99 18.07 11.95 1.10
C LYS A 99 18.91 12.55 -0.02
N THR A 100 19.08 13.84 0.06
CA THR A 100 20.02 14.68 -0.68
C THR A 100 21.25 14.97 0.17
N CYS A 101 22.25 15.65 -0.39
CA CYS A 101 23.45 16.09 0.33
C CYS A 101 23.15 17.03 1.52
N SER A 102 22.00 17.73 1.52
CA SER A 102 21.61 18.70 2.54
C SER A 102 20.61 18.19 3.56
N THR A 103 19.96 17.05 3.31
CA THR A 103 19.03 16.44 4.27
C THR A 103 19.83 15.72 5.34
N SER A 104 20.07 16.40 6.47
CA SER A 104 20.66 15.82 7.68
C SER A 104 19.59 15.39 8.69
N ALA A 105 18.38 15.93 8.60
CA ALA A 105 17.26 15.67 9.50
C ALA A 105 15.93 15.52 8.74
N CYS A 106 14.89 15.06 9.44
CA CYS A 106 13.52 15.09 8.95
C CYS A 106 12.81 16.43 9.21
N ALA A 107 13.38 17.26 10.10
CA ALA A 107 12.86 18.59 10.39
C ALA A 107 13.18 19.56 9.25
N GLY A 108 12.22 20.40 8.87
CA GLY A 108 12.40 21.45 7.86
C GLY A 108 12.31 20.99 6.41
N PHE A 109 11.99 19.73 6.15
CA PHE A 109 11.79 19.20 4.80
C PHE A 109 10.34 18.76 4.58
N LEU A 110 9.89 18.83 3.32
CA LEU A 110 8.61 18.27 2.92
C LEU A 110 8.69 16.74 3.03
N LEU A 111 7.90 16.19 3.95
CA LEU A 111 7.83 14.75 4.16
C LEU A 111 6.77 14.15 3.26
N ASN A 112 7.12 13.06 2.59
CA ASN A 112 6.19 12.28 1.79
C ASN A 112 5.65 11.12 2.63
N ALA A 113 4.35 10.87 2.50
CA ALA A 113 3.71 9.74 3.15
C ALA A 113 3.75 8.51 2.24
N PHE A 114 4.03 7.36 2.84
CA PHE A 114 4.07 6.08 2.14
C PHE A 114 3.28 5.05 2.93
N ARG A 115 2.61 4.14 2.21
CA ARG A 115 2.06 2.93 2.81
C ARG A 115 2.98 1.76 2.50
N ALA A 116 3.52 1.15 3.55
CA ALA A 116 4.32 -0.06 3.46
C ALA A 116 3.52 -1.23 4.04
N VAL A 117 3.22 -2.24 3.21
CA VAL A 117 2.62 -3.49 3.69
C VAL A 117 3.73 -4.50 3.89
N VAL A 118 3.83 -5.02 5.10
CA VAL A 118 4.81 -6.05 5.47
C VAL A 118 4.12 -7.32 5.94
N VAL A 119 4.74 -8.44 5.62
CA VAL A 119 4.32 -9.76 6.08
C VAL A 119 5.36 -10.24 7.09
N PRO A 120 4.98 -10.49 8.35
CA PRO A 120 5.86 -11.09 9.34
C PRO A 120 6.18 -12.54 8.94
N LEU A 121 7.45 -12.89 9.01
CA LEU A 121 8.01 -14.21 8.73
C LEU A 121 8.90 -14.59 9.91
N ASN A 122 8.35 -15.30 10.90
CA ASN A 122 9.04 -15.61 12.17
C ASN A 122 9.62 -14.32 12.81
N HIS A 123 10.93 -14.30 13.11
CA HIS A 123 11.65 -13.14 13.67
C HIS A 123 12.07 -12.09 12.62
N ARG A 124 11.54 -12.18 11.39
CA ARG A 124 11.81 -11.26 10.28
C ARG A 124 10.50 -10.79 9.66
N TYR A 125 10.60 -9.94 8.66
CA TYR A 125 9.47 -9.50 7.84
C TYR A 125 9.95 -9.23 6.42
N THR A 126 9.04 -9.36 5.47
CA THR A 126 9.26 -8.98 4.07
C THR A 126 8.33 -7.84 3.71
N VAL A 127 8.85 -6.86 2.97
CA VAL A 127 8.04 -5.78 2.39
C VAL A 127 7.33 -6.35 1.17
N GLN A 128 6.00 -6.43 1.23
CA GLN A 128 5.17 -6.91 0.13
C GLN A 128 4.83 -5.77 -0.83
N SER A 129 4.53 -4.59 -0.31
CA SER A 129 4.28 -3.39 -1.12
C SER A 129 4.77 -2.14 -0.40
N PHE A 130 5.13 -1.13 -1.19
CA PHE A 130 5.54 0.18 -0.71
C PHE A 130 5.07 1.21 -1.74
N ILE A 131 4.08 2.02 -1.39
CA ILE A 131 3.42 2.96 -2.29
C ILE A 131 3.46 4.36 -1.72
N LEU A 132 3.63 5.36 -2.58
CA LEU A 132 3.44 6.77 -2.23
C LEU A 132 1.94 7.00 -1.99
N LEU A 133 1.62 7.75 -0.95
CA LEU A 133 0.27 8.23 -0.69
C LEU A 133 0.22 9.71 -1.10
N GLU A 134 -0.19 9.95 -2.34
CA GLU A 134 -0.43 11.31 -2.84
C GLU A 134 -1.53 11.96 -1.99
N ASP A 135 -1.32 13.24 -1.62
CA ASP A 135 -2.27 14.05 -0.83
C ASP A 135 -2.64 13.50 0.56
N TYR A 136 -1.79 12.64 1.15
CA TYR A 136 -2.03 12.14 2.49
C TYR A 136 -2.06 13.27 3.53
N THR A 137 -3.24 13.46 4.13
CA THR A 137 -3.42 14.32 5.29
C THR A 137 -3.37 13.46 6.56
N PRO A 138 -2.43 13.71 7.48
CA PRO A 138 -2.37 12.94 8.72
C PRO A 138 -3.67 13.06 9.50
N ARG A 139 -4.27 11.91 9.83
CA ARG A 139 -5.37 11.84 10.78
C ARG A 139 -4.75 11.88 12.17
N TYR A 140 -4.67 13.06 12.77
CA TYR A 140 -4.28 13.18 14.17
C TYR A 140 -5.50 12.89 15.03
N ASP A 141 -5.40 11.90 15.92
CA ASP A 141 -6.32 11.82 17.05
C ASP A 141 -6.07 13.04 17.94
N VAL A 142 -7.13 13.76 18.31
CA VAL A 142 -7.08 15.14 18.84
C VAL A 142 -6.54 15.20 20.28
N GLN A 143 -5.98 14.11 20.79
CA GLN A 143 -5.31 14.05 22.08
C GLN A 143 -3.81 14.28 21.93
N CYS A 144 -3.43 15.52 21.59
CA CYS A 144 -2.07 15.97 21.84
C CYS A 144 -1.89 16.15 23.36
N VAL A 145 -1.06 15.31 23.98
CA VAL A 145 -0.52 15.50 25.34
C VAL A 145 0.76 16.32 25.25
#